data_AF-A0A4Q6FVB9-F1
#
_entry.id   AF-A0A4Q6FVB9-F1
#
_cell.length_a   1.000
_cell.length_b   1.000
_cell.length_c   1.000
_cell.angle_alpha   90.00
_cell.angle_beta   90.00
_cell.angle_gamma   90.00
#
_symmetry.space_group_name_H-M   'P 1'
#
loop_
_entity.id
_entity.type
_entity.pdbx_description
1 polymer ?
#
loop_
_entity_poly.entity_id
_entity_poly.type
_entity_poly.pdbx_seq_one_letter_code
_entity_poly.pdbx_strand_id
1 'polypeptide(L)'
;MRNQTLILLLSVISLSASCARKRAVEKMVDVDGNRYAKADFADGRPWLGRVMIVNNGSNSAFGFIGSQSDVKLGTFQFTKDKLQFVADNGLVKDGEQKVINEWDITHSEYHRRESGGKVSNVETENELIPWTEKKHFKVSWETSTISEAISFPYEVDESCWTKKASRLVPESMEADSEHINFVVEVDYQVNNEKSRCYSSPAQQHTEYAHTMRYMYSFMPDQISGYKPYVYTGENDPLIKKYGYFISSNPFLNKDGRTETAFYMNRWVTGKTHTFYFAAGFPEEYKWVYNDPERGV
;
A
#
# COMPACT_ATOMS: atom_id res chain seq x y z
N MET A 1 -49.30 -30.65 58.47
CA MET A 1 -47.99 -29.98 58.31
C MET A 1 -47.06 -30.79 57.38
N ARG A 2 -47.43 -31.00 56.11
CA ARG A 2 -46.64 -31.86 55.17
C ARG A 2 -46.38 -31.22 53.78
N ASN A 3 -46.92 -30.02 53.53
CA ASN A 3 -46.82 -29.32 52.24
C ASN A 3 -45.89 -28.09 52.23
N GLN A 4 -45.35 -27.67 53.38
CA GLN A 4 -44.48 -26.48 53.42
C GLN A 4 -43.02 -26.78 53.05
N THR A 5 -42.55 -28.02 53.25
CA THR A 5 -41.19 -28.43 52.93
C THR A 5 -40.94 -28.56 51.42
N LEU A 6 -41.97 -28.91 50.64
CA LEU A 6 -41.86 -29.10 49.20
C LEU A 6 -41.75 -27.77 48.44
N ILE A 7 -42.45 -26.73 48.92
CA ILE A 7 -42.47 -25.40 48.29
C ILE A 7 -41.12 -24.69 48.48
N LEU A 8 -40.47 -24.87 49.64
CA LEU A 8 -39.14 -24.30 49.90
C LEU A 8 -38.05 -24.89 48.98
N LEU A 9 -38.12 -26.19 48.69
CA LEU A 9 -37.16 -26.86 47.79
C LEU A 9 -37.30 -26.38 46.33
N LEU A 10 -38.53 -26.13 45.86
CA LEU A 10 -38.76 -25.60 44.50
C LEU A 10 -38.29 -24.16 44.32
N SER A 11 -38.40 -23.31 45.35
CA SER A 11 -37.87 -21.93 45.30
C SER A 11 -36.33 -21.89 45.26
N VAL A 12 -35.63 -22.81 45.93
CA VAL A 12 -34.15 -22.89 45.92
C VAL A 12 -33.60 -23.39 44.57
N ILE A 13 -34.34 -24.27 43.87
CA ILE A 13 -33.97 -24.73 42.53
C ILE A 13 -34.21 -23.61 41.48
N SER A 14 -35.23 -22.77 41.68
CA SER A 14 -35.54 -21.65 40.78
C SER A 14 -34.48 -20.53 40.81
N LEU A 15 -33.85 -20.32 41.97
CA LEU A 15 -32.78 -19.34 42.17
C LEU A 15 -31.42 -19.79 41.63
N SER A 16 -31.15 -21.10 41.58
CA SER A 16 -29.92 -21.64 40.99
C SER A 16 -29.96 -21.70 39.46
N ALA A 17 -31.16 -21.70 38.84
CA ALA A 17 -31.34 -21.60 37.39
C ALA A 17 -31.21 -20.17 36.83
N SER A 18 -31.35 -19.12 37.66
CA SER A 18 -31.29 -17.72 37.22
C SER A 18 -29.86 -17.11 37.17
N CYS A 19 -28.84 -17.86 37.58
CA CYS A 19 -27.45 -17.40 37.60
C CYS A 19 -26.59 -17.90 36.42
N ALA A 20 -27.18 -18.50 35.39
CA ALA A 20 -26.52 -18.68 34.10
C ALA A 20 -26.70 -17.42 33.24
N ARG A 21 -26.25 -16.25 33.73
CA ARG A 21 -26.12 -15.05 32.89
C ARG A 21 -25.25 -15.43 31.70
N LYS A 22 -25.80 -15.37 30.48
CA LYS A 22 -25.04 -15.45 29.22
C LYS A 22 -23.86 -14.48 29.35
N ARG A 23 -22.66 -14.99 29.61
CA ARG A 23 -21.45 -14.17 29.58
C ARG A 23 -21.30 -13.62 28.17
N ALA A 24 -20.93 -12.35 28.06
CA ALA A 24 -20.62 -11.76 26.78
C ALA A 24 -19.48 -12.58 26.13
N VAL A 25 -19.51 -12.64 24.80
CA VAL A 25 -18.42 -13.28 24.06
C VAL A 25 -17.19 -12.41 24.22
N GLU A 26 -16.11 -13.02 24.72
CA GLU A 26 -14.77 -12.46 24.74
C GLU A 26 -14.25 -12.56 23.31
N LYS A 27 -14.39 -11.44 22.58
CA LYS A 27 -13.94 -11.33 21.20
C LYS A 27 -12.43 -11.31 21.13
N MET A 28 -11.87 -11.93 20.10
CA MET A 28 -10.44 -11.81 19.83
C MET A 28 -10.18 -10.39 19.33
N VAL A 29 -9.36 -9.63 20.08
CA VAL A 29 -9.03 -8.25 19.73
C VAL A 29 -7.88 -8.28 18.74
N ASP A 30 -8.06 -7.59 17.61
CA ASP A 30 -6.96 -7.34 16.68
C ASP A 30 -6.11 -6.17 17.21
N VAL A 31 -5.09 -6.51 18.00
CA VAL A 31 -4.24 -5.52 18.68
C VAL A 31 -3.40 -4.71 17.68
N ASP A 32 -3.05 -5.32 16.55
CA ASP A 32 -2.18 -4.73 15.53
C ASP A 32 -2.95 -3.92 14.47
N GLY A 33 -4.29 -4.00 14.48
CA GLY A 33 -5.16 -3.34 13.49
C GLY A 33 -4.90 -3.75 12.04
N ASN A 34 -4.28 -4.91 11.81
CA ASN A 34 -3.82 -5.37 10.51
C ASN A 34 -4.64 -6.53 9.93
N ARG A 35 -5.83 -6.80 10.50
CA ARG A 35 -6.73 -7.85 10.03
C ARG A 35 -7.78 -7.32 9.06
N TYR A 36 -7.71 -7.77 7.81
CA TYR A 36 -8.55 -7.31 6.71
C TYR A 36 -9.44 -8.41 6.15
N ALA A 37 -10.58 -8.05 5.55
CA ALA A 37 -11.40 -9.00 4.81
C ALA A 37 -10.79 -9.26 3.44
N LYS A 38 -10.67 -10.53 3.04
CA LYS A 38 -10.15 -10.89 1.71
C LYS A 38 -11.00 -10.34 0.57
N ALA A 39 -12.30 -10.21 0.80
CA ALA A 39 -13.26 -9.73 -0.18
C ALA A 39 -12.99 -8.28 -0.62
N ASP A 40 -12.33 -7.48 0.22
CA ASP A 40 -12.00 -6.09 -0.11
C ASP A 40 -10.82 -5.99 -1.11
N PHE A 41 -10.03 -7.06 -1.23
CA PHE A 41 -8.80 -7.10 -2.03
C PHE A 41 -8.93 -8.01 -3.26
N ALA A 42 -9.48 -9.21 -3.09
CA ALA A 42 -9.58 -10.24 -4.14
C ALA A 42 -10.99 -10.33 -4.75
N ASP A 43 -11.55 -9.18 -5.13
CA ASP A 43 -12.82 -9.09 -5.85
C ASP A 43 -12.66 -9.15 -7.39
N GLY A 44 -11.41 -9.29 -7.86
CA GLY A 44 -11.06 -9.33 -9.28
C GLY A 44 -11.02 -7.96 -9.95
N ARG A 45 -11.26 -6.86 -9.23
CA ARG A 45 -11.08 -5.51 -9.76
C ARG A 45 -9.58 -5.21 -9.92
N PRO A 46 -9.17 -4.57 -11.02
CA PRO A 46 -7.82 -4.06 -11.14
C PRO A 46 -7.59 -2.89 -10.19
N TRP A 47 -6.36 -2.74 -9.72
CA TRP A 47 -5.88 -1.68 -8.86
C TRP A 47 -4.69 -0.97 -9.51
N LEU A 48 -4.62 0.34 -9.29
CA LEU A 48 -3.49 1.18 -9.62
C LEU A 48 -2.57 1.26 -8.40
N GLY A 49 -1.32 0.84 -8.54
CA GLY A 49 -0.29 0.88 -7.51
C GLY A 49 0.82 1.88 -7.85
N ARG A 50 1.30 2.60 -6.83
CA ARG A 50 2.43 3.52 -6.95
C ARG A 50 3.27 3.54 -5.67
N VAL A 51 4.56 3.79 -5.83
CA VAL A 51 5.51 3.97 -4.74
C VAL A 51 6.12 5.36 -4.82
N MET A 52 6.25 6.05 -3.70
CA MET A 52 6.87 7.38 -3.59
C MET A 52 7.90 7.41 -2.47
N ILE A 53 9.03 8.07 -2.70
CA ILE A 53 9.97 8.39 -1.61
C ILE A 53 9.42 9.59 -0.83
N VAL A 54 9.09 9.39 0.44
CA VAL A 54 8.55 10.45 1.32
C VAL A 54 9.56 10.96 2.33
N ASN A 55 10.66 10.22 2.54
CA ASN A 55 11.78 10.66 3.34
C ASN A 55 13.05 9.91 2.89
N ASN A 56 14.20 10.58 2.95
CA ASN A 56 15.51 9.97 2.77
C ASN A 56 16.46 10.45 3.86
N GLY A 57 17.41 9.61 4.24
CA GLY A 57 18.50 10.01 5.13
C GLY A 57 19.40 11.08 4.51
N SER A 58 20.48 11.42 5.22
CA SER A 58 21.49 12.43 4.83
C SER A 58 22.18 12.20 3.49
N ASN A 59 21.95 11.07 2.81
CA ASN A 59 22.50 10.75 1.50
C ASN A 59 21.40 10.62 0.44
N SER A 60 21.32 11.60 -0.46
CA SER A 60 20.34 11.66 -1.56
C SER A 60 20.68 10.75 -2.76
N ALA A 61 21.77 9.98 -2.70
CA ALA A 61 22.23 9.14 -3.81
C ALA A 61 21.23 8.03 -4.22
N PHE A 62 20.34 7.63 -3.31
CA PHE A 62 19.33 6.59 -3.55
C PHE A 62 18.05 7.10 -4.23
N GLY A 63 17.86 8.43 -4.27
CA GLY A 63 16.61 9.05 -4.67
C GLY A 63 16.31 10.27 -3.81
N PHE A 64 15.51 11.17 -4.35
CA PHE A 64 15.08 12.39 -3.67
C PHE A 64 13.63 12.27 -3.20
N ILE A 65 13.30 12.99 -2.12
CA ILE A 65 11.94 13.07 -1.61
C ILE A 65 11.01 13.61 -2.71
N GLY A 66 9.89 12.93 -2.94
CA GLY A 66 8.92 13.23 -3.99
C GLY A 66 9.15 12.45 -5.29
N SER A 67 10.26 11.71 -5.42
CA SER A 67 10.47 10.75 -6.51
C SER A 67 9.35 9.70 -6.47
N GLN A 68 8.82 9.35 -7.65
CA GLN A 68 7.66 8.47 -7.80
C GLN A 68 7.95 7.38 -8.83
N SER A 69 7.47 6.17 -8.55
CA SER A 69 7.41 5.10 -9.54
C SER A 69 6.44 5.44 -10.67
N ASP A 70 6.55 4.71 -11.77
CA ASP A 70 5.43 4.58 -12.69
C ASP A 70 4.21 4.00 -11.95
N VAL A 71 3.02 4.36 -12.42
CA VAL A 71 1.78 3.72 -11.98
C VAL A 71 1.74 2.32 -12.59
N LYS A 72 1.56 1.30 -11.76
CA LYS A 72 1.42 -0.09 -12.19
C LYS A 72 -0.05 -0.51 -12.06
N LEU A 73 -0.56 -1.19 -13.07
CA LEU A 73 -1.90 -1.78 -13.07
C LEU A 73 -1.78 -3.27 -12.72
N GLY A 74 -2.57 -3.74 -11.76
CA GLY A 74 -2.51 -5.13 -11.32
C GLY A 74 -3.73 -5.57 -10.52
N THR A 75 -3.72 -6.80 -10.04
CA THR A 75 -4.77 -7.38 -9.19
C THR A 75 -4.15 -7.96 -7.93
N PHE A 76 -4.87 -7.90 -6.81
CA PHE A 76 -4.45 -8.58 -5.58
C PHE A 76 -4.87 -10.05 -5.62
N GLN A 77 -3.94 -10.93 -5.24
CA GLN A 77 -4.14 -12.36 -5.20
C GLN A 77 -3.59 -12.92 -3.88
N PHE A 78 -4.30 -13.91 -3.33
CA PHE A 78 -3.91 -14.59 -2.11
C PHE A 78 -3.26 -15.93 -2.43
N THR A 79 -2.06 -16.14 -1.91
CA THR A 79 -1.47 -17.48 -1.78
C THR A 79 -1.56 -17.93 -0.32
N LYS A 80 -1.03 -19.12 -0.01
CA LYS A 80 -1.01 -19.63 1.36
C LYS A 80 -0.30 -18.67 2.32
N ASP A 81 0.81 -18.09 1.91
CA ASP A 81 1.70 -17.34 2.80
C ASP A 81 1.92 -15.88 2.34
N LYS A 82 1.41 -15.50 1.16
CA LYS A 82 1.61 -14.16 0.57
C LYS A 82 0.32 -13.50 0.07
N LEU A 83 0.23 -12.19 0.23
CA LEU A 83 -0.59 -11.30 -0.60
C LEU A 83 0.28 -10.81 -1.75
N GLN A 84 -0.15 -11.05 -2.98
CA GLN A 84 0.58 -10.67 -4.19
C GLN A 84 -0.19 -9.59 -4.95
N PHE A 85 0.51 -8.55 -5.39
CA PHE A 85 0.02 -7.60 -6.38
C PHE A 85 0.61 -8.01 -7.74
N VAL A 86 -0.22 -8.54 -8.62
CA VAL A 86 0.21 -9.17 -9.89
C VAL A 86 -0.18 -8.28 -11.06
N ALA A 87 0.73 -8.09 -12.01
CA ALA A 87 0.49 -7.26 -13.19
C ALA A 87 -0.71 -7.77 -14.01
N ASP A 88 -1.54 -6.86 -14.50
CA ASP A 88 -2.62 -7.22 -15.40
C ASP A 88 -2.07 -7.63 -16.79
N ASN A 89 -2.64 -8.68 -17.38
CA ASN A 89 -2.06 -9.45 -18.50
C ASN A 89 -1.90 -8.65 -19.80
N GLY A 90 -2.39 -7.40 -19.87
CA GLY A 90 -2.24 -6.53 -21.04
C GLY A 90 -0.79 -6.15 -21.39
N LEU A 91 0.16 -6.36 -20.48
CA LEU A 91 1.58 -5.99 -20.66
C LEU A 91 2.55 -7.17 -20.77
N VAL A 92 2.12 -8.42 -20.56
CA VAL A 92 3.02 -9.58 -20.59
C VAL A 92 2.72 -10.44 -21.81
N LYS A 93 3.68 -10.52 -22.74
CA LYS A 93 3.53 -11.21 -24.03
C LYS A 93 3.43 -12.74 -23.93
N ASP A 94 3.79 -13.35 -22.80
CA ASP A 94 4.05 -14.80 -22.72
C ASP A 94 3.19 -15.57 -21.69
N GLY A 95 2.09 -14.98 -21.20
CA GLY A 95 1.16 -15.69 -20.29
C GLY A 95 1.70 -15.99 -18.89
N GLU A 96 2.95 -15.62 -18.58
CA GLU A 96 3.48 -15.64 -17.22
C GLU A 96 2.95 -14.44 -16.42
N GLN A 97 2.29 -14.72 -15.29
CA GLN A 97 1.88 -13.68 -14.35
C GLN A 97 3.11 -13.07 -13.68
N LYS A 98 3.40 -11.80 -13.99
CA LYS A 98 4.48 -11.05 -13.34
C LYS A 98 4.01 -10.48 -12.01
N VAL A 99 4.53 -10.99 -10.90
CA VAL A 99 4.32 -10.39 -9.57
C VAL A 99 5.01 -9.02 -9.55
N ILE A 100 4.28 -7.97 -9.17
CA ILE A 100 4.79 -6.60 -9.00
C ILE A 100 5.23 -6.38 -7.56
N ASN A 101 4.44 -6.83 -6.59
CA ASN A 101 4.85 -6.85 -5.19
C ASN A 101 4.23 -8.01 -4.43
N GLU A 102 4.82 -8.39 -3.30
CA GLU A 102 4.24 -9.36 -2.40
C GLU A 102 4.63 -9.12 -0.94
N TRP A 103 3.71 -9.46 -0.04
CA TRP A 103 3.82 -9.30 1.41
C TRP A 103 3.43 -10.60 2.10
N ASP A 104 4.11 -10.90 3.21
CA ASP A 104 3.76 -12.00 4.09
C ASP A 104 2.38 -11.77 4.71
N ILE A 105 1.58 -12.84 4.73
CA ILE A 105 0.26 -12.84 5.35
C ILE A 105 0.04 -14.06 6.23
N THR A 106 -0.91 -13.94 7.15
CA THR A 106 -1.49 -15.07 7.89
C THR A 106 -3.01 -15.04 7.71
N HIS A 107 -3.57 -16.11 7.15
CA HIS A 107 -5.02 -16.24 6.99
C HIS A 107 -5.68 -16.44 8.34
N SER A 108 -6.76 -15.68 8.60
CA SER A 108 -7.44 -15.65 9.90
C SER A 108 -8.94 -15.85 9.76
N GLU A 109 -9.50 -16.68 10.63
CA GLU A 109 -10.93 -16.82 10.86
C GLU A 109 -11.17 -17.14 12.34
N TYR A 110 -12.10 -16.45 12.99
CA TYR A 110 -12.35 -16.65 14.40
C TYR A 110 -13.62 -17.48 14.62
N HIS A 111 -13.55 -18.45 15.52
CA HIS A 111 -14.73 -19.17 16.00
C HIS A 111 -14.74 -19.24 17.53
N ARG A 112 -15.89 -19.58 18.12
CA ARG A 112 -15.97 -19.80 19.55
C ARG A 112 -15.33 -21.13 19.91
N ARG A 113 -14.37 -21.12 20.84
CA ARG A 113 -13.65 -22.30 21.29
C ARG A 113 -14.61 -23.35 21.84
N GLU A 114 -14.44 -24.60 21.44
CA GLU A 114 -15.16 -25.73 22.01
C GLU A 114 -14.27 -26.50 22.99
N SER A 115 -14.83 -26.92 24.12
CA SER A 115 -14.15 -27.76 25.09
C SER A 115 -15.14 -28.77 25.66
N GLY A 116 -14.84 -30.06 25.52
CA GLY A 116 -15.71 -31.14 26.00
C GLY A 116 -17.12 -31.13 25.39
N GLY A 117 -17.24 -30.75 24.11
CA GLY A 117 -18.53 -30.65 23.40
C GLY A 117 -19.38 -29.44 23.78
N LYS A 118 -18.84 -28.49 24.54
CA LYS A 118 -19.52 -27.23 24.89
C LYS A 118 -18.81 -26.04 24.26
N VAL A 119 -19.60 -25.17 23.62
CA VAL A 119 -19.13 -23.90 23.06
C VAL A 119 -18.87 -22.92 24.20
N SER A 120 -17.64 -22.43 24.30
CA SER A 120 -17.26 -21.39 25.26
C SER A 120 -17.63 -19.99 24.76
N ASN A 121 -17.52 -19.00 25.63
CA ASN A 121 -17.69 -17.59 25.28
C ASN A 121 -16.39 -16.95 24.75
N VAL A 122 -15.33 -17.71 24.46
CA VAL A 122 -14.03 -17.17 24.03
C VAL A 122 -13.82 -17.46 22.55
N GLU A 123 -13.49 -16.43 21.77
CA GLU A 123 -13.07 -16.60 20.38
C GLU A 123 -11.62 -17.10 20.29
N THR A 124 -11.37 -17.95 19.30
CA THR A 124 -10.05 -18.50 18.96
C THR A 124 -9.92 -18.57 17.44
N GLU A 125 -8.69 -18.62 16.96
CA GLU A 125 -8.39 -18.88 15.55
C GLU A 125 -8.90 -20.27 15.12
N ASN A 126 -9.47 -20.35 13.92
CA ASN A 126 -10.05 -21.54 13.34
C ASN A 126 -9.02 -22.34 12.55
N GLU A 127 -8.37 -23.27 13.21
CA GLU A 127 -7.41 -24.19 12.58
C GLU A 127 -8.09 -25.40 11.90
N LEU A 128 -9.42 -25.51 11.98
CA LEU A 128 -10.18 -26.64 11.41
C LEU A 128 -10.53 -26.44 9.93
N ILE A 129 -10.51 -25.19 9.44
CA ILE A 129 -10.79 -24.88 8.04
C ILE A 129 -9.50 -24.56 7.28
N PRO A 130 -9.40 -24.93 6.00
CA PRO A 130 -8.25 -24.59 5.19
C PRO A 130 -8.14 -23.08 5.00
N TRP A 131 -6.92 -22.59 4.76
CA TRP A 131 -6.65 -21.15 4.57
C TRP A 131 -7.49 -20.51 3.45
N THR A 132 -7.86 -21.28 2.43
CA THR A 132 -8.71 -20.85 1.31
C THR A 132 -10.12 -20.48 1.74
N GLU A 133 -10.62 -21.06 2.84
CA GLU A 133 -11.97 -20.81 3.38
C GLU A 133 -11.99 -19.71 4.45
N LYS A 134 -10.84 -19.34 5.01
CA LYS A 134 -10.73 -18.23 5.96
C LYS A 134 -11.05 -16.91 5.26
N LYS A 135 -11.96 -16.10 5.81
CA LYS A 135 -12.46 -14.88 5.15
C LYS A 135 -11.58 -13.66 5.38
N HIS A 136 -10.68 -13.72 6.36
CA HIS A 136 -9.80 -12.62 6.71
C HIS A 136 -8.33 -13.03 6.60
N PHE A 137 -7.46 -12.03 6.63
CA PHE A 137 -6.02 -12.21 6.67
C PHE A 137 -5.40 -11.09 7.49
N LYS A 138 -4.22 -11.36 8.05
CA LYS A 138 -3.31 -10.36 8.61
C LYS A 138 -2.13 -10.20 7.67
N VAL A 139 -1.62 -8.98 7.53
CA VAL A 139 -0.51 -8.66 6.62
C VAL A 139 0.61 -7.93 7.34
N SER A 140 1.84 -8.26 6.95
CA SER A 140 3.08 -7.61 7.38
C SER A 140 3.63 -6.75 6.26
N TRP A 141 3.17 -5.50 6.16
CA TRP A 141 3.50 -4.58 5.06
C TRP A 141 5.01 -4.30 4.90
N GLU A 142 5.78 -4.45 5.96
CA GLU A 142 7.23 -4.31 5.98
C GLU A 142 7.99 -5.43 5.24
N THR A 143 7.33 -6.54 4.91
CA THR A 143 7.93 -7.74 4.28
C THR A 143 7.99 -7.68 2.76
N SER A 144 7.64 -6.53 2.16
CA SER A 144 7.68 -6.28 0.71
C SER A 144 8.92 -6.91 0.06
N THR A 145 8.71 -7.94 -0.76
CA THR A 145 9.79 -8.75 -1.35
C THR A 145 10.27 -8.20 -2.69
N ILE A 146 9.38 -7.52 -3.45
CA ILE A 146 9.77 -6.99 -4.75
C ILE A 146 10.33 -5.59 -4.59
N SER A 147 11.63 -5.55 -4.89
CA SER A 147 12.59 -4.48 -4.73
C SER A 147 12.06 -3.12 -5.18
N GLU A 148 12.26 -2.11 -4.33
CA GLU A 148 12.10 -0.70 -4.68
C GLU A 148 12.95 -0.36 -5.92
N ALA A 149 14.02 -1.11 -6.20
CA ALA A 149 14.83 -1.02 -7.42
C ALA A 149 14.05 -1.25 -8.72
N ILE A 150 12.96 -2.03 -8.69
CA ILE A 150 12.12 -2.32 -9.87
C ILE A 150 10.97 -1.31 -9.98
N SER A 151 10.60 -0.69 -8.86
CA SER A 151 9.52 0.29 -8.81
C SER A 151 9.95 1.64 -9.38
N PHE A 152 11.19 2.06 -9.14
CA PHE A 152 11.70 3.33 -9.66
C PHE A 152 12.42 3.14 -11.01
N PRO A 153 12.37 4.15 -11.90
CA PRO A 153 13.03 4.08 -13.21
C PRO A 153 14.57 4.14 -13.15
N TYR A 154 15.14 4.35 -11.95
CA TYR A 154 16.56 4.18 -11.69
C TYR A 154 16.76 2.87 -10.92
N GLU A 155 17.56 1.96 -11.48
CA GLU A 155 17.92 0.73 -10.80
C GLU A 155 18.78 1.10 -9.59
N VAL A 156 18.30 0.74 -8.39
CA VAL A 156 19.18 0.68 -7.23
C VAL A 156 20.20 -0.39 -7.54
N ASP A 157 21.47 -0.01 -7.62
CA ASP A 157 22.55 -0.98 -7.78
C ASP A 157 22.63 -1.83 -6.49
N GLU A 158 21.94 -2.97 -6.48
CA GLU A 158 21.96 -3.94 -5.37
C GLU A 158 23.38 -4.46 -5.09
N SER A 159 24.29 -4.26 -6.04
CA SER A 159 25.70 -4.56 -5.88
C SER A 159 26.38 -3.54 -4.95
N CYS A 160 25.84 -2.33 -4.83
CA CYS A 160 26.30 -1.24 -3.96
C CYS A 160 25.53 -1.11 -2.64
N TRP A 161 24.30 -1.59 -2.58
CA TRP A 161 23.43 -1.39 -1.43
C TRP A 161 22.77 -2.69 -1.03
N THR A 162 22.74 -2.98 0.27
CA THR A 162 22.09 -4.17 0.81
C THR A 162 21.04 -3.78 1.82
N LYS A 163 19.79 -4.17 1.60
CA LYS A 163 18.70 -4.02 2.56
C LYS A 163 19.06 -4.78 3.84
N LYS A 164 19.02 -4.10 4.99
CA LYS A 164 19.31 -4.67 6.32
C LYS A 164 18.08 -4.90 7.15
N ALA A 165 17.17 -3.94 7.12
CA ALA A 165 15.92 -4.01 7.84
C ALA A 165 14.85 -3.26 7.06
N SER A 166 13.60 -3.66 7.28
CA SER A 166 12.42 -2.88 6.93
C SER A 166 11.47 -2.91 8.11
N ARG A 167 10.77 -1.79 8.33
CA ARG A 167 9.75 -1.65 9.36
C ARG A 167 8.64 -0.76 8.86
N LEU A 168 7.41 -1.06 9.28
CA LEU A 168 6.28 -0.18 9.07
C LEU A 168 6.46 1.08 9.91
N VAL A 169 6.28 2.25 9.31
CA VAL A 169 6.26 3.50 10.08
C VAL A 169 4.97 3.52 10.91
N PRO A 170 5.06 3.70 12.24
CA PRO A 170 3.88 3.75 13.10
C PRO A 170 2.84 4.74 12.59
N GLU A 171 1.55 4.38 12.70
CA GLU A 171 0.41 5.24 12.34
C GLU A 171 0.36 5.67 10.86
N SER A 172 1.20 5.10 9.99
CA SER A 172 1.21 5.45 8.55
C SER A 172 0.21 4.66 7.71
N MET A 173 -0.43 3.65 8.31
CA MET A 173 -1.26 2.69 7.59
C MET A 173 -2.71 3.16 7.54
N GLU A 174 -3.23 3.25 6.33
CA GLU A 174 -4.63 3.51 6.00
C GLU A 174 -5.04 2.46 4.98
N ALA A 175 -5.94 1.54 5.32
CA ALA A 175 -6.35 0.48 4.40
C ALA A 175 -7.85 0.21 4.52
N ASP A 176 -8.56 0.40 3.42
CA ASP A 176 -9.97 0.09 3.24
C ASP A 176 -10.26 -0.39 1.82
N SER A 177 -11.53 -0.54 1.48
CA SER A 177 -11.98 -1.02 0.16
C SER A 177 -11.77 -0.04 -0.99
N GLU A 178 -11.45 1.23 -0.70
CA GLU A 178 -11.24 2.31 -1.68
C GLU A 178 -9.76 2.68 -1.84
N HIS A 179 -8.93 2.47 -0.82
CA HIS A 179 -7.50 2.76 -0.89
C HIS A 179 -6.68 1.96 0.13
N ILE A 180 -5.42 1.74 -0.20
CA ILE A 180 -4.40 1.19 0.68
C ILE A 180 -3.19 2.09 0.62
N ASN A 181 -2.82 2.71 1.74
CA ASN A 181 -1.63 3.52 1.92
C ASN A 181 -0.86 3.04 3.13
N PHE A 182 0.46 2.93 3.00
CA PHE A 182 1.34 2.68 4.14
C PHE A 182 2.76 3.15 3.83
N VAL A 183 3.52 3.47 4.88
CA VAL A 183 4.91 3.89 4.74
C VAL A 183 5.83 2.84 5.34
N VAL A 184 6.74 2.30 4.52
CA VAL A 184 7.79 1.39 4.98
C VAL A 184 9.11 2.16 5.07
N GLU A 185 9.74 2.10 6.22
CA GLU A 185 11.09 2.56 6.45
C GLU A 185 12.07 1.40 6.21
N VAL A 186 13.03 1.60 5.31
CA VAL A 186 14.00 0.58 4.89
C VAL A 186 15.40 1.10 5.15
N ASP A 187 16.17 0.33 5.91
CA ASP A 187 17.57 0.60 6.16
C ASP A 187 18.44 -0.17 5.16
N TYR A 188 19.28 0.55 4.43
CA TYR A 188 20.29 0.01 3.52
C TYR A 188 21.68 0.21 4.11
N GLN A 189 22.56 -0.78 3.90
CA GLN A 189 23.98 -0.65 4.15
C GLN A 189 24.74 -0.58 2.83
N VAL A 190 25.76 0.27 2.78
CA VAL A 190 26.64 0.37 1.62
C VAL A 190 27.61 -0.80 1.60
N ASN A 191 27.79 -1.40 0.44
CA ASN A 191 28.81 -2.41 0.24
C ASN A 191 30.18 -1.75 0.06
N ASN A 192 30.94 -1.67 1.15
CA ASN A 192 32.26 -1.04 1.19
C ASN A 192 33.35 -1.81 0.44
N GLU A 193 33.10 -3.07 0.06
CA GLU A 193 34.05 -3.86 -0.74
C GLU A 193 34.10 -3.37 -2.20
N LYS A 194 33.10 -2.59 -2.63
CA LYS A 194 33.03 -2.04 -3.97
C LYS A 194 33.28 -0.54 -3.95
N SER A 195 34.52 -0.15 -4.24
CA SER A 195 35.00 1.23 -4.32
C SER A 195 34.28 2.16 -5.32
N ARG A 196 33.29 1.65 -6.07
CA ARG A 196 32.53 2.39 -7.09
C ARG A 196 31.20 2.95 -6.59
N CYS A 197 30.76 2.58 -5.39
CA CYS A 197 29.47 3.01 -4.84
C CYS A 197 29.48 4.46 -4.34
N TYR A 198 30.67 5.05 -4.23
CA TYR A 198 30.88 6.47 -3.94
C TYR A 198 31.63 7.12 -5.10
N SER A 199 31.05 8.17 -5.69
CA SER A 199 31.71 8.97 -6.72
C SER A 199 32.44 10.21 -6.17
N SER A 200 32.29 10.53 -4.88
CA SER A 200 32.89 11.72 -4.27
C SER A 200 33.57 11.44 -2.91
N PRO A 201 34.84 11.85 -2.73
CA PRO A 201 35.56 11.75 -1.46
C PRO A 201 35.02 12.66 -0.34
N ALA A 202 34.04 13.55 -0.62
CA ALA A 202 33.36 14.35 0.40
C ALA A 202 32.37 13.54 1.26
N GLN A 203 32.03 12.30 0.85
CA GLN A 203 31.11 11.42 1.57
C GLN A 203 31.80 10.45 2.54
N GLN A 204 33.00 10.79 3.04
CA GLN A 204 33.65 10.09 4.18
C GLN A 204 32.93 10.34 5.53
N HIS A 205 31.64 10.65 5.50
CA HIS A 205 30.82 10.59 6.71
C HIS A 205 30.64 9.11 7.07
N THR A 206 31.03 8.78 8.30
CA THR A 206 31.07 7.42 8.89
C THR A 206 29.74 6.65 8.92
N GLU A 207 28.67 7.19 8.33
CA GLU A 207 27.35 6.59 8.27
C GLU A 207 27.21 5.77 6.97
N TYR A 208 27.65 4.51 7.05
CA TYR A 208 27.47 3.51 5.98
C TYR A 208 26.06 2.91 5.95
N ALA A 209 25.11 3.51 6.66
CA ALA A 209 23.72 3.11 6.74
C ALA A 209 22.84 4.27 6.26
N HIS A 210 21.89 3.97 5.38
CA HIS A 210 20.91 4.93 4.88
C HIS A 210 19.51 4.41 5.09
N THR A 211 18.65 5.28 5.58
CA THR A 211 17.25 4.97 5.80
C THR A 211 16.41 5.68 4.74
N MET A 212 15.55 4.92 4.07
CA MET A 212 14.60 5.42 3.07
C MET A 212 13.18 5.16 3.56
N ARG A 213 12.25 6.09 3.33
CA ARG A 213 10.83 5.86 3.55
C ARG A 213 10.10 5.83 2.23
N TYR A 214 9.46 4.71 1.95
CA TYR A 214 8.63 4.49 0.77
C TYR A 214 7.17 4.49 1.19
N MET A 215 6.39 5.40 0.61
CA MET A 215 4.94 5.36 0.68
C MET A 215 4.43 4.50 -0.47
N TYR A 216 3.74 3.42 -0.14
CA TYR A 216 3.02 2.59 -1.08
C TYR A 216 1.57 3.04 -1.09
N SER A 217 1.03 3.23 -2.29
CA SER A 217 -0.34 3.68 -2.49
C SER A 217 -1.03 2.83 -3.54
N PHE A 218 -2.20 2.30 -3.20
CA PHE A 218 -3.05 1.53 -4.08
C PHE A 218 -4.47 2.07 -4.05
N MET A 219 -5.12 2.10 -5.21
CA MET A 219 -6.56 2.37 -5.32
C MET A 219 -7.17 1.51 -6.42
N PRO A 220 -8.45 1.11 -6.34
CA PRO A 220 -9.13 0.44 -7.44
C PRO A 220 -9.05 1.30 -8.70
N ASP A 221 -8.81 0.68 -9.84
CA ASP A 221 -8.92 1.37 -11.13
C ASP A 221 -10.37 1.79 -11.35
N GLN A 222 -10.55 3.06 -11.71
CA GLN A 222 -11.85 3.64 -11.97
C GLN A 222 -11.88 4.12 -13.41
N ILE A 223 -12.99 3.84 -14.11
CA ILE A 223 -13.19 4.32 -15.47
C ILE A 223 -13.15 5.85 -15.45
N SER A 224 -12.03 6.41 -15.90
CA SER A 224 -11.87 7.84 -16.02
C SER A 224 -12.28 8.27 -17.43
N GLY A 225 -13.21 9.21 -17.53
CA GLY A 225 -13.49 9.92 -18.79
C GLY A 225 -12.38 10.89 -19.19
N TYR A 226 -11.33 11.02 -18.39
CA TYR A 226 -10.21 11.90 -18.65
C TYR A 226 -9.39 11.40 -19.83
N LYS A 227 -9.30 12.23 -20.86
CA LYS A 227 -8.35 12.06 -21.96
C LYS A 227 -7.20 13.02 -21.72
N PRO A 228 -5.97 12.54 -21.41
CA PRO A 228 -4.84 13.45 -21.24
C PRO A 228 -4.58 14.20 -22.54
N TYR A 229 -4.31 15.50 -22.43
CA TYR A 229 -3.81 16.26 -23.56
C TYR A 229 -2.38 15.81 -23.86
N VAL A 230 -2.15 15.34 -25.08
CA VAL A 230 -0.85 14.91 -25.57
C VAL A 230 -0.23 16.07 -26.34
N TYR A 231 0.97 16.49 -25.94
CA TYR A 231 1.68 17.54 -26.67
C TYR A 231 2.09 17.05 -28.06
N THR A 232 2.13 17.96 -29.04
CA THR A 232 2.54 17.63 -30.42
C THR A 232 4.06 17.53 -30.60
N GLY A 233 4.83 17.56 -29.51
CA GLY A 233 6.31 17.50 -29.50
C GLY A 233 6.93 18.62 -28.66
N GLU A 234 8.27 18.68 -28.60
CA GLU A 234 9.02 19.65 -27.76
C GLU A 234 8.74 21.12 -28.10
N ASN A 235 8.31 21.40 -29.33
CA ASN A 235 7.95 22.73 -29.81
C ASN A 235 6.47 23.08 -29.62
N ASP A 236 5.70 22.27 -28.89
CA ASP A 236 4.29 22.55 -28.62
C ASP A 236 4.16 23.93 -27.94
N PRO A 237 3.36 24.85 -28.49
CA PRO A 237 3.21 26.20 -27.95
C PRO A 237 2.78 26.23 -26.48
N LEU A 238 2.07 25.20 -26.01
CA LEU A 238 1.67 25.07 -24.62
C LEU A 238 2.85 24.68 -23.72
N ILE A 239 3.76 23.80 -24.18
CA ILE A 239 5.02 23.50 -23.46
C ILE A 239 5.84 24.78 -23.31
N LYS A 240 6.00 25.54 -24.39
CA LYS A 240 6.77 26.79 -24.40
C LYS A 240 6.17 27.85 -23.47
N LYS A 241 4.83 27.89 -23.36
CA LYS A 241 4.11 28.90 -22.59
C LYS A 241 3.99 28.56 -21.11
N TYR A 242 3.77 27.28 -20.76
CA TYR A 242 3.42 26.87 -19.40
C TYR A 242 4.49 26.02 -18.71
N GLY A 243 5.57 25.67 -19.40
CA GLY A 243 6.66 24.88 -18.85
C GLY A 243 6.31 23.39 -18.65
N TYR A 244 7.19 22.67 -17.97
CA TYR A 244 7.13 21.21 -17.84
C TYR A 244 6.24 20.76 -16.67
N PHE A 245 4.92 20.78 -16.84
CA PHE A 245 4.00 19.97 -16.01
C PHE A 245 3.70 18.65 -16.72
N ILE A 246 4.75 17.86 -16.96
CA ILE A 246 4.66 16.71 -17.85
C ILE A 246 4.85 15.38 -17.11
N SER A 247 4.07 14.38 -17.51
CA SER A 247 4.50 12.98 -17.40
C SER A 247 4.98 12.53 -18.77
N SER A 248 6.01 11.67 -18.80
CA SER A 248 6.52 11.08 -20.03
C SER A 248 6.29 9.58 -20.01
N ASN A 249 5.78 9.02 -21.11
CA ASN A 249 5.67 7.57 -21.28
C ASN A 249 6.51 7.15 -22.49
N PRO A 250 7.61 6.42 -22.30
CA PRO A 250 8.34 5.81 -23.41
C PRO A 250 7.52 4.63 -23.97
N PHE A 251 7.39 4.55 -25.30
CA PHE A 251 6.69 3.46 -25.99
C PHE A 251 7.42 3.09 -27.29
N LEU A 252 7.15 1.89 -27.82
CA LEU A 252 7.69 1.45 -29.10
C LEU A 252 6.72 1.81 -30.23
N ASN A 253 7.21 2.52 -31.25
CA ASN A 253 6.42 2.85 -32.42
C ASN A 253 6.23 1.62 -33.35
N LYS A 254 5.48 1.79 -34.44
CA LYS A 254 5.18 0.71 -35.40
C LYS A 254 6.43 0.10 -36.07
N ASP A 255 7.54 0.84 -36.06
CA ASP A 255 8.83 0.43 -36.63
C ASP A 255 9.79 -0.13 -35.56
N GLY A 256 9.31 -0.33 -34.32
CA GLY A 256 10.09 -0.88 -33.21
C GLY A 256 11.10 0.09 -32.62
N ARG A 257 10.98 1.40 -32.88
CA ARG A 257 11.84 2.45 -32.28
C ARG A 257 11.20 3.00 -31.02
N THR A 258 12.03 3.31 -30.03
CA THR A 258 11.59 3.99 -28.80
C THR A 258 11.24 5.44 -29.10
N GLU A 259 9.99 5.80 -28.86
CA GLU A 259 9.48 7.18 -28.84
C GLU A 259 9.03 7.53 -27.42
N THR A 260 8.94 8.81 -27.10
CA THR A 260 8.45 9.28 -25.80
C THR A 260 7.28 10.22 -26.02
N ALA A 261 6.12 9.86 -25.48
CA ALA A 261 4.97 10.75 -25.44
C ALA A 261 5.03 11.61 -24.17
N PHE A 262 4.73 12.89 -24.31
CA PHE A 262 4.65 13.83 -23.19
C PHE A 262 3.18 14.21 -22.96
N TYR A 263 2.73 14.12 -21.72
CA TYR A 263 1.35 14.36 -21.32
C TYR A 263 1.29 15.53 -20.35
N MET A 264 0.31 16.41 -20.51
CA MET A 264 0.04 17.46 -19.53
C MET A 264 -0.65 16.87 -18.30
N ASN A 265 -0.04 17.02 -17.13
CA ASN A 265 -0.64 16.59 -15.87
C ASN A 265 -1.70 17.62 -15.42
N ARG A 266 -2.98 17.23 -15.52
CA ARG A 266 -4.16 17.95 -15.00
C ARG A 266 -4.30 19.43 -15.38
N TRP A 267 -4.48 19.69 -16.68
CA TRP A 267 -5.15 20.93 -17.10
C TRP A 267 -6.31 20.61 -18.06
N VAL A 268 -7.50 21.08 -17.71
CA VAL A 268 -8.74 20.94 -18.51
C VAL A 268 -9.32 22.33 -18.66
N THR A 269 -9.34 22.83 -19.89
CA THR A 269 -9.97 24.12 -20.20
C THR A 269 -11.49 23.99 -20.02
N GLY A 270 -12.06 24.78 -19.09
CA GLY A 270 -13.50 24.79 -18.79
C GLY A 270 -13.96 24.00 -17.55
N LYS A 271 -13.04 23.42 -16.77
CA LYS A 271 -13.36 22.79 -15.48
C LYS A 271 -12.75 23.60 -14.32
N THR A 272 -13.49 23.74 -13.21
CA THR A 272 -12.93 24.27 -11.97
C THR A 272 -11.87 23.31 -11.43
N HIS A 273 -10.64 23.80 -11.27
CA HIS A 273 -9.54 23.04 -10.68
C HIS A 273 -9.42 23.40 -9.20
N THR A 274 -9.32 22.38 -8.35
CA THR A 274 -9.09 22.55 -6.91
C THR A 274 -7.66 22.17 -6.59
N PHE A 275 -6.88 23.11 -6.07
CA PHE A 275 -5.50 22.91 -5.64
C PHE A 275 -5.45 22.80 -4.11
N TYR A 276 -4.72 21.79 -3.63
CA TYR A 276 -4.47 21.61 -2.20
C TYR A 276 -3.01 21.96 -1.91
N PHE A 277 -2.80 22.83 -0.93
CA PHE A 277 -1.48 23.27 -0.51
C PHE A 277 -1.14 22.67 0.84
N ALA A 278 0.11 22.26 1.03
CA ALA A 278 0.60 21.83 2.33
C ALA A 278 0.47 22.95 3.36
N ALA A 279 0.33 22.58 4.63
CA ALA A 279 0.25 23.54 5.73
C ALA A 279 1.54 24.38 5.78
N GLY A 280 1.40 25.71 5.73
CA GLY A 280 2.53 26.66 5.71
C GLY A 280 3.04 27.05 4.33
N PHE A 281 2.40 26.62 3.24
CA PHE A 281 2.74 27.13 1.90
C PHE A 281 2.48 28.65 1.81
N PRO A 282 3.44 29.47 1.32
CA PRO A 282 3.30 30.92 1.37
C PRO A 282 2.16 31.44 0.50
N GLU A 283 1.32 32.32 1.06
CA GLU A 283 0.11 32.81 0.38
C GLU A 283 0.41 33.67 -0.84
N GLU A 284 1.51 34.42 -0.80
CA GLU A 284 1.96 35.29 -1.88
C GLU A 284 2.35 34.55 -3.16
N TYR A 285 2.38 33.21 -3.16
CA TYR A 285 2.62 32.40 -4.35
C TYR A 285 1.39 31.62 -4.83
N LYS A 286 0.30 31.57 -4.05
CA LYS A 286 -0.91 30.83 -4.43
C LYS A 286 -1.69 31.48 -5.57
N TRP A 287 -1.54 32.80 -5.76
CA TRP A 287 -2.20 33.53 -6.86
C TRP A 287 -1.81 33.01 -8.24
N VAL A 288 -0.61 32.44 -8.38
CA VAL A 288 -0.14 31.87 -9.65
C VAL A 288 -0.98 30.68 -10.09
N TYR A 289 -1.74 30.03 -9.21
CA TYR A 289 -2.64 28.93 -9.58
C TYR A 289 -4.07 29.40 -9.93
N ASN A 290 -4.33 30.71 -9.85
CA ASN A 290 -5.64 31.32 -10.09
C ASN A 290 -5.59 32.42 -11.16
N ASP A 291 -4.42 32.74 -11.73
CA ASP A 291 -4.26 33.79 -12.73
C ASP A 291 -4.69 33.27 -14.12
N PRO A 292 -5.67 33.88 -14.81
CA PRO A 292 -6.16 33.38 -16.09
C PRO A 292 -5.19 33.62 -17.27
N GLU A 293 -4.20 34.51 -17.13
CA GLU A 293 -3.17 34.77 -18.14
C GLU A 293 -1.84 34.05 -17.85
N ARG A 294 -1.52 33.84 -16.56
CA ARG A 294 -0.23 33.30 -16.09
C ARG A 294 -0.34 32.00 -15.32
N GLY A 295 -1.54 31.57 -14.97
CA GLY A 295 -1.74 30.44 -14.10
C GLY A 295 -1.67 29.11 -14.81
N VAL A 296 -1.26 28.11 -14.03
CA VAL A 296 -1.34 26.68 -14.39
C VAL A 296 -2.77 26.39 -14.77
#